data_AF-A0A402DP23-F1
#
_entry.id   AF-A0A402DP23-F1
#
_cell.length_a   1.000
_cell.length_b   1.000
_cell.length_c   1.000
_cell.angle_alpha   90.00
_cell.angle_beta   90.00
_cell.angle_gamma   90.00
#
_symmetry.space_group_name_H-M   'P 1'
#
loop_
_entity.id
_entity.type
_entity.pdbx_description
1 polymer ?
#
loop_
_entity_poly.entity_id
_entity_poly.type
_entity_poly.pdbx_seq_one_letter_code
_entity_poly.pdbx_strand_id
1 'polypeptide(L)' 'MPGTTPVIDEQARLRCPRCNAPSVTVTATDTDPNVAWTNHAVTCQSCHTTTQLAVVSAFGQVVIRWLSE' A
#
# COMPACT_ATOMS: atom_id res chain seq x y z
N MET A 1 4.73 -20.58 0.72
CA MET A 1 5.66 -20.48 1.86
C MET A 1 5.14 -19.42 2.81
N PRO A 2 5.08 -19.65 4.13
CA PRO A 2 4.83 -18.59 5.09
C PRO A 2 6.04 -17.64 5.11
N GLY A 3 5.82 -16.32 5.14
CA GLY A 3 6.90 -15.34 5.32
C GLY A 3 7.29 -14.54 4.06
N THR A 4 6.50 -14.55 2.99
CA THR A 4 6.72 -13.62 1.88
C THR A 4 5.96 -12.33 2.18
N THR A 5 6.61 -11.37 2.83
CA THR A 5 6.09 -10.02 3.00
C THR A 5 5.83 -9.45 1.61
N PRO A 6 4.59 -9.13 1.24
CA PRO A 6 4.29 -8.61 -0.08
C PRO A 6 4.99 -7.26 -0.24
N VAL A 7 5.91 -7.16 -1.19
CA VAL A 7 6.57 -5.89 -1.53
C VAL A 7 5.69 -5.17 -2.53
N ILE A 8 5.37 -3.90 -2.25
CA ILE A 8 4.72 -3.05 -3.24
C ILE A 8 5.73 -2.80 -4.35
N ASP A 9 5.40 -3.26 -5.55
CA ASP A 9 6.11 -2.84 -6.75
C ASP A 9 5.77 -1.37 -7.02
N GLU A 10 6.74 -0.48 -6.85
CA GLU A 10 6.60 0.95 -7.12
C GLU A 10 6.30 1.23 -8.61
N GLN A 11 6.54 0.27 -9.51
CA GLN A 11 6.12 0.34 -10.92
C GLN A 11 4.65 -0.08 -11.12
N ALA A 12 4.01 -0.68 -10.11
CA ALA A 12 2.63 -1.14 -10.19
C ALA A 12 1.63 0.03 -10.09
N ARG A 13 1.69 0.98 -11.01
CA ARG A 13 0.63 1.94 -11.40
C ARG A 13 -0.28 2.43 -10.25
N LEU A 14 0.23 2.62 -9.05
CA LEU A 14 -0.58 3.04 -7.91
C LEU A 14 -0.96 4.49 -8.15
N ARG A 15 -2.26 4.73 -8.33
CA ARG A 15 -2.79 6.07 -8.56
C ARG A 15 -3.34 6.61 -7.26
N CYS A 16 -3.02 7.87 -6.96
CA CYS A 16 -3.58 8.54 -5.80
C CYS A 16 -5.12 8.54 -5.88
N PRO A 17 -5.84 8.12 -4.83
CA PRO A 17 -7.29 8.05 -4.86
C PRO A 17 -7.97 9.44 -4.94
N ARG A 18 -7.26 10.52 -4.62
CA ARG A 18 -7.81 11.89 -4.69
C ARG A 18 -7.63 12.58 -6.03
N CYS A 19 -6.43 12.55 -6.60
CA CYS A 19 -6.11 13.30 -7.82
C CYS A 19 -5.78 12.40 -9.02
N ASN A 20 -5.82 11.07 -8.85
CA ASN A 20 -5.51 10.06 -9.86
C ASN A 20 -4.09 10.14 -10.45
N ALA A 21 -3.21 10.93 -9.82
CA ALA A 21 -1.81 11.06 -10.21
C ALA A 21 -1.06 9.74 -9.97
N PRO A 22 -0.17 9.34 -10.89
CA PRO A 22 0.63 8.11 -10.75
C PRO A 22 1.84 8.27 -9.83
N SER A 23 2.16 9.50 -9.42
CA SER A 23 3.29 9.82 -8.56
C SER A 23 2.89 9.70 -7.09
N VAL A 24 3.12 8.52 -6.55
CA VAL A 24 2.94 8.23 -5.12
C VAL A 24 4.23 7.66 -4.53
N THR A 25 4.51 8.00 -3.28
CA THR A 25 5.70 7.55 -2.55
C THR A 25 5.26 6.88 -1.27
N VAL A 26 5.80 5.68 -0.99
CA VAL A 26 5.59 5.01 0.30
C VAL A 26 6.47 5.69 1.34
N THR A 27 5.86 6.26 2.37
CA THR A 27 6.56 7.02 3.42
C THR A 27 6.69 6.25 4.73
N ALA A 28 5.78 5.32 5.00
CA ALA A 28 5.89 4.43 6.14
C ALA A 28 5.33 3.04 5.80
N THR A 29 5.87 2.01 6.44
CA THR A 29 5.39 0.65 6.36
C THR A 29 5.21 0.12 7.79
N ASP A 30 4.01 -0.30 8.12
CA ASP A 30 3.63 -0.89 9.39
C ASP A 30 3.26 -2.35 9.16
N THR A 31 4.06 -3.24 9.75
CA THR A 31 3.87 -4.69 9.67
C THR A 31 3.65 -5.18 11.09
N ASP A 32 2.43 -5.54 11.42
CA ASP A 32 2.13 -6.17 12.71
C ASP A 32 2.27 -7.70 12.54
N PRO A 33 3.15 -8.36 13.32
CA PRO A 33 3.40 -9.79 13.21
C PRO A 33 2.19 -10.66 13.56
N ASN A 34 1.14 -10.10 14.16
CA ASN A 34 -0.10 -10.81 14.52
C ASN A 34 -1.17 -10.76 13.42
N VAL A 35 -0.97 -9.98 12.37
CA VAL A 35 -1.91 -9.84 11.26
C VAL A 35 -1.26 -10.18 9.93
N ALA A 36 -2.03 -10.80 9.04
CA ALA A 36 -1.57 -11.22 7.71
C ALA A 36 -1.55 -10.07 6.68
N TRP A 37 -1.58 -8.82 7.13
CA TRP A 37 -1.55 -7.64 6.28
C TRP A 37 -0.41 -6.70 6.65
N THR A 38 0.00 -5.90 5.67
CA THR A 38 0.98 -4.83 5.84
C THR A 38 0.30 -3.52 5.47
N ASN A 39 0.36 -2.53 6.35
CA ASN A 39 -0.16 -1.20 6.10
C ASN A 39 0.98 -0.31 5.60
N HIS A 40 0.71 0.47 4.57
CA HIS A 40 1.66 1.42 4.01
C HIS A 40 1.04 2.81 4.05
N ALA A 41 1.76 3.79 4.60
CA ALA A 41 1.42 5.19 4.41
C ALA A 41 1.98 5.62 3.06
N VAL A 42 1.11 6.14 2.20
CA VAL A 42 1.46 6.55 0.84
C VAL A 42 1.11 8.01 0.67
N THR A 43 2.10 8.82 0.32
CA THR A 43 1.95 10.24 0.06
C THR A 43 1.98 10.51 -1.44
N CYS A 44 0.96 11.20 -1.94
CA CYS A 44 0.94 11.65 -3.33
C CYS A 44 1.83 12.88 -3.50
N GLN A 45 2.73 12.85 -4.49
CA GLN A 45 3.63 13.97 -4.78
C GLN A 45 2.92 15.13 -5.49
N SER A 46 1.75 14.90 -6.10
CA SER A 46 1.02 15.95 -6.83
C SER A 46 0.05 16.75 -5.97
N CYS A 47 -0.67 16.10 -5.04
CA CYS A 47 -1.64 16.79 -4.16
C CYS A 47 -1.23 16.78 -2.68
N HIS A 48 -0.06 16.22 -2.36
CA HIS A 48 0.49 16.10 -1.00
C HIS A 48 -0.44 15.43 0.02
N THR A 49 -1.47 14.71 -0.45
CA THR A 49 -2.36 13.93 0.41
C THR A 49 -1.66 12.63 0.81
N THR A 50 -1.64 12.35 2.11
CA THR A 50 -1.22 11.06 2.66
C THR A 50 -2.44 10.19 2.89
N THR A 51 -2.38 8.94 2.43
CA THR A 51 -3.46 7.95 2.59
C THR A 51 -2.87 6.62 3.03
N GLN A 52 -3.67 5.76 3.65
CA GLN A 52 -3.23 4.42 4.02
C GLN A 52 -3.57 3.42 2.91
N LEU A 53 -2.67 2.48 2.69
CA LEU A 53 -2.79 1.38 1.75
C LEU A 53 -2.56 0.08 2.49
N ALA A 54 -3.58 -0.77 2.58
CA ALA A 54 -3.44 -2.11 3.11
C ALA A 54 -3.06 -3.07 1.98
N VAL A 55 -2.02 -3.87 2.22
CA VAL A 55 -1.59 -4.96 1.36
C VAL A 55 -1.75 -6.26 2.14
N VAL A 56 -2.65 -7.12 1.69
CA VAL A 56 -2.93 -8.40 2.32
C VAL A 56 -2.41 -9.51 1.41
N SER A 57 -1.53 -10.37 1.91
CA SER A 57 -1.09 -11.56 1.19
C SER A 57 -1.67 -12.79 1.88
N ALA A 58 -2.68 -13.41 1.28
CA ALA A 58 -3.36 -14.58 1.83
C ALA A 58 -3.60 -15.61 0.72
N PHE A 59 -3.32 -16.88 1.00
CA PHE A 59 -3.59 -18.02 0.09
C PHE A 59 -3.06 -17.84 -1.34
N GLY A 60 -1.92 -17.18 -1.52
CA GLY A 60 -1.33 -16.93 -2.85
C GLY A 60 -1.97 -15.78 -3.63
N GLN A 61 -2.88 -15.03 -3.01
CA GLN A 61 -3.46 -13.81 -3.55
C GLN A 61 -2.92 -12.59 -2.80
N VAL A 62 -2.59 -11.54 -3.55
CA VAL A 62 -2.23 -10.23 -3.00
C VAL A 62 -3.40 -9.28 -3.25
N VAL A 63 -4.00 -8.77 -2.19
CA VAL A 63 -5.08 -7.78 -2.23
C VAL A 63 -4.52 -6.45 -1.79
N ILE A 64 -4.69 -5.44 -2.63
CA ILE A 64 -4.28 -4.06 -2.35
C ILE A 64 -5.56 -3.23 -2.20
N ARG A 65 -5.70 -2.52 -1.07
CA ARG A 65 -6.86 -1.68 -0.80
C ARG A 65 -6.44 -0.35 -0.19
N TRP A 66 -6.94 0.75 -0.76
CA TRP A 66 -6.86 2.05 -0.10
C TRP A 66 -7.76 2.04 1.14
N LEU A 67 -7.15 2.30 2.29
CA LEU A 67 -7.82 2.61 3.55
C LEU A 67 -8.02 4.13 3.54
N SER A 68 -8.99 4.60 2.76
CA SER A 68 -9.51 5.95 2.93
C SER A 68 -10.34 6.00 4.21
N GLU A 69 -10.39 7.16 4.87
CA GLU A 69 -11.53 7.49 5.75
C GLU A 69 -12.84 7.45 4.96
#